data_AF-A0AAV5M0X8-F1
#
_entry.id   AF-A0AAV5M0X8-F1
#
_cell.length_a   1.000
_cell.length_b   1.000
_cell.length_c   1.000
_cell.angle_alpha   90.00
_cell.angle_beta   90.00
_cell.angle_gamma   90.00
#
_symmetry.space_group_name_H-M   'P 1'
#
loop_
_entity.id
_entity.type
_entity.pdbx_description
1 polymer ?
#
loop_
_entity_poly.entity_id
_entity_poly.type
_entity_poly.pdbx_seq_one_letter_code
_entity_poly.pdbx_strand_id
1 'polypeptide(L)'
;MKRVMPWSDKVDLISSDESSSEAEVDDNDGTSNSPTEQPPQELSPQGMLMKRAELYQEYMKEVPIPAQWGAVIPFTSWMGLGRSIKQLYGQPLHYLANVLLKQWDQLRFGSEDEDTPLDIIFHPRKAEATIWLIEEAHQRITASHRIAKLWQSDPMHDAFVDPIFPELLWFMGSLLTLVVILCNVSYNSIKPRTY
;
A
#
# COMPACT_ATOMS: atom_id res chain seq x y z
N MET A 1 33.04 17.95 10.01
CA MET A 1 33.01 16.70 9.20
C MET A 1 33.50 15.54 10.06
N LYS A 2 32.73 14.45 10.14
CA LYS A 2 33.16 13.03 9.96
C LYS A 2 32.07 12.11 10.52
N ARG A 3 31.47 11.31 9.64
CA ARG A 3 30.50 10.26 9.91
C ARG A 3 31.29 8.97 10.18
N VAL A 4 30.97 8.23 11.24
CA VAL A 4 31.52 6.88 11.44
C VAL A 4 30.42 5.94 11.95
N MET A 5 29.98 5.06 11.07
CA MET A 5 29.35 3.77 11.36
C MET A 5 30.12 2.76 10.50
N PRO A 6 30.66 1.69 11.09
CA PRO A 6 31.14 0.55 10.33
C PRO A 6 30.66 -0.76 10.97
N TRP A 7 29.56 -1.32 10.46
CA TRP A 7 29.32 -2.75 10.57
C TRP A 7 29.79 -3.38 9.26
N SER A 8 30.91 -4.10 9.35
CA SER A 8 31.60 -4.66 8.19
C SER A 8 30.85 -5.85 7.61
N ASP A 9 30.83 -5.90 6.28
CA ASP A 9 30.52 -7.12 5.53
C ASP A 9 31.43 -8.28 5.94
N LYS A 10 30.84 -9.46 6.02
CA LYS A 10 31.48 -10.75 5.74
C LYS A 10 30.48 -11.66 5.02
N VAL A 11 30.53 -11.61 3.70
CA VAL A 11 30.05 -12.71 2.84
C VAL A 11 31.26 -13.21 2.07
N ASP A 12 31.54 -14.50 2.16
CA ASP A 12 32.68 -15.14 1.49
C ASP A 12 32.21 -16.48 0.92
N LEU A 13 32.48 -16.66 -0.38
CA LEU A 13 32.52 -17.92 -1.12
C LEU A 13 31.14 -18.59 -1.34
N ILE A 14 30.82 -19.15 -2.52
CA ILE A 14 31.71 -19.80 -3.51
C ILE A 14 31.27 -19.51 -4.96
N SER A 15 32.24 -19.56 -5.89
CA SER A 15 32.07 -19.64 -7.36
C SER A 15 32.15 -21.12 -7.81
N SER A 16 31.79 -21.57 -9.02
CA SER A 16 31.50 -20.93 -10.32
C SER A 16 30.48 -21.79 -11.11
N ASP A 17 29.96 -21.32 -12.26
CA ASP A 17 30.37 -21.82 -13.60
C ASP A 17 29.46 -21.35 -14.75
N GLU A 18 30.10 -21.13 -15.90
CA GLU A 18 29.51 -20.75 -17.18
C GLU A 18 29.01 -21.97 -17.97
N SER A 19 27.85 -21.86 -18.62
CA SER A 19 27.49 -22.78 -19.70
C SER A 19 26.52 -22.12 -20.68
N SER A 20 27.06 -21.53 -21.75
CA SER A 20 26.29 -21.18 -22.93
C SER A 20 25.92 -22.47 -23.66
N SER A 21 24.65 -22.65 -24.00
CA SER A 21 24.19 -23.72 -24.90
C SER A 21 23.39 -23.11 -26.03
N GLU A 22 24.10 -22.90 -27.14
CA GLU A 22 23.50 -22.61 -28.44
C GLU A 22 22.85 -23.90 -28.97
N ALA A 23 21.60 -23.81 -29.40
CA ALA A 23 20.89 -24.90 -30.08
C ALA A 23 20.34 -24.36 -31.40
N GLU A 24 20.91 -24.87 -32.49
CA GLU A 24 20.56 -24.49 -33.85
C GLU A 24 19.18 -25.02 -34.29
N VAL A 25 18.68 -24.35 -35.32
CA VAL A 25 17.43 -24.56 -36.06
C VAL A 25 17.05 -26.04 -36.29
N ASP A 26 15.77 -26.35 -36.12
CA ASP A 26 15.07 -27.30 -37.00
C ASP A 26 13.75 -26.69 -37.48
N ASP A 27 13.39 -26.97 -38.73
CA ASP A 27 12.40 -26.24 -39.53
C ASP A 27 11.23 -27.17 -39.86
N ASN A 28 10.02 -26.87 -39.39
CA ASN A 28 8.83 -27.58 -39.86
C ASN A 28 7.55 -26.72 -39.85
N ASP A 29 6.98 -26.59 -41.05
CA ASP A 29 5.68 -25.99 -41.37
C ASP A 29 4.52 -26.84 -40.80
N GLY A 30 3.38 -26.21 -40.48
CA GLY A 30 2.25 -26.97 -39.93
C GLY A 30 1.15 -26.21 -39.17
N THR A 31 0.59 -25.16 -39.78
CA THR A 31 -0.73 -24.55 -39.49
C THR A 31 -1.62 -25.24 -38.43
N SER A 32 -1.85 -24.61 -37.27
CA SER A 32 -3.19 -24.50 -36.66
C SER A 32 -3.24 -23.48 -35.51
N ASN A 33 -3.76 -22.28 -35.77
CA ASN A 33 -4.04 -21.28 -34.74
C ASN A 33 -5.34 -21.63 -34.00
N SER A 34 -5.28 -22.62 -33.11
CA SER A 34 -6.31 -22.78 -32.07
C SER A 34 -6.06 -21.76 -30.96
N PRO A 35 -7.06 -20.95 -30.55
CA PRO A 35 -6.95 -20.21 -29.30
C PRO A 35 -7.01 -21.21 -28.15
N THR A 36 -5.84 -21.64 -27.66
CA THR A 36 -5.74 -22.41 -26.42
C THR A 36 -6.17 -21.50 -25.28
N GLU A 37 -7.46 -21.54 -24.93
CA GLU A 37 -7.97 -21.01 -23.68
C GLU A 37 -7.22 -21.72 -22.54
N GLN A 38 -6.17 -21.07 -22.03
CA GLN A 38 -5.48 -21.58 -20.86
C GLN A 38 -6.49 -21.59 -19.72
N PRO A 39 -6.69 -22.74 -19.04
CA PRO A 39 -7.54 -22.76 -17.86
C PRO A 39 -6.97 -21.76 -16.84
N PRO A 40 -7.82 -21.12 -16.01
CA PRO A 40 -7.33 -20.18 -15.00
C PRO A 40 -6.27 -20.89 -14.15
N GLN A 41 -5.02 -20.42 -14.21
CA GLN A 41 -3.98 -20.94 -13.34
C GLN A 41 -4.39 -20.64 -11.90
N GLU A 42 -4.80 -21.67 -11.16
CA GLU A 42 -5.08 -21.56 -9.73
C GLU A 42 -3.81 -21.05 -9.05
N LEU A 43 -3.87 -19.79 -8.60
CA LEU A 43 -2.76 -19.17 -7.91
C LEU A 43 -2.57 -19.88 -6.58
N SER A 44 -1.33 -20.24 -6.26
CA SER A 44 -0.99 -20.75 -4.94
C SER A 44 -1.45 -19.76 -3.85
N PRO A 45 -1.75 -20.20 -2.62
CA PRO A 45 -2.14 -19.30 -1.53
C PRO A 45 -1.17 -18.13 -1.32
N GLN A 46 0.13 -18.37 -1.54
CA GLN A 46 1.17 -17.34 -1.53
C GLN A 46 1.02 -16.33 -2.68
N GLY A 47 0.71 -16.80 -3.90
CA GLY A 47 0.45 -15.95 -5.05
C GLY A 47 -0.82 -15.10 -4.87
N MET A 48 -1.87 -15.66 -4.26
CA MET A 48 -3.08 -14.91 -3.91
C MET A 48 -2.80 -13.80 -2.88
N LEU A 49 -2.05 -14.10 -1.81
CA LEU A 49 -1.64 -13.09 -0.82
C LEU A 49 -0.77 -11.98 -1.44
N MET A 50 0.14 -12.33 -2.35
CA MET A 50 0.97 -11.33 -3.03
C MET A 50 0.12 -10.37 -3.87
N LYS A 51 -0.79 -10.89 -4.71
CA LYS A 51 -1.71 -10.06 -5.51
C LYS A 51 -2.64 -9.21 -4.63
N ARG A 52 -3.12 -9.75 -3.50
CA ARG A 52 -3.93 -8.99 -2.53
C ARG A 52 -3.15 -7.81 -1.96
N ALA A 53 -1.89 -8.03 -1.58
CA ALA A 53 -1.02 -6.98 -1.02
C ALA A 53 -0.59 -5.94 -2.06
N GLU A 54 -0.48 -6.34 -3.33
CA GLU A 54 -0.25 -5.46 -4.48
C GLU A 54 -1.45 -4.51 -4.68
N LEU A 55 -2.64 -5.06 -4.92
CA LEU A 55 -3.87 -4.27 -5.09
C LEU A 55 -4.16 -3.36 -3.89
N TYR A 56 -3.90 -3.85 -2.67
CA TYR A 56 -4.02 -3.06 -1.44
C TYR A 56 -3.04 -1.87 -1.43
N GLN A 57 -1.76 -2.07 -1.77
CA GLN A 57 -0.77 -0.99 -1.76
C GLN A 57 -1.02 0.02 -2.88
N GLU A 58 -1.50 -0.43 -4.04
CA GLU A 58 -1.93 0.43 -5.13
C GLU A 58 -3.10 1.31 -4.70
N TYR A 59 -4.16 0.71 -4.14
CA TYR A 59 -5.29 1.46 -3.57
C TYR A 59 -4.85 2.50 -2.53
N MET A 60 -4.01 2.11 -1.57
CA MET A 60 -3.57 3.02 -0.50
C MET A 60 -2.70 4.19 -0.98
N LYS A 61 -2.04 4.09 -2.14
CA LYS A 61 -1.28 5.21 -2.74
C LYS A 61 -2.19 6.30 -3.31
N GLU A 62 -3.39 5.93 -3.75
CA GLU A 62 -4.36 6.85 -4.35
C GLU A 62 -5.26 7.54 -3.29
N VAL A 63 -5.19 7.13 -2.02
CA VAL A 63 -5.92 7.78 -0.92
C VAL A 63 -5.25 9.13 -0.60
N PRO A 64 -5.93 10.28 -0.78
CA PRO A 64 -5.29 11.58 -0.62
C PRO A 64 -5.22 12.00 0.86
N ILE A 65 -4.02 12.35 1.35
CA ILE A 65 -3.84 12.92 2.69
C ILE A 65 -4.64 14.24 2.83
N PRO A 66 -5.48 14.42 3.88
CA PRO A 66 -6.28 15.62 4.05
C PRO A 66 -5.44 16.90 4.20
N ALA A 67 -5.62 17.83 3.25
CA ALA A 67 -4.93 19.13 3.23
C ALA A 67 -5.51 20.14 4.24
N GLN A 68 -6.69 19.89 4.80
CA GLN A 68 -7.32 20.70 5.84
C GLN A 68 -7.54 19.84 7.08
N TRP A 69 -7.13 20.35 8.23
CA TRP A 69 -7.32 19.66 9.52
C TRP A 69 -8.62 20.11 10.16
N GLY A 70 -9.38 19.16 10.69
CA GLY A 70 -10.71 19.36 11.24
C GLY A 70 -10.73 19.97 12.65
N ALA A 71 -11.81 19.67 13.38
CA ALA A 71 -11.92 20.01 14.78
C ALA A 71 -10.88 19.26 15.64
N VAL A 72 -10.56 19.80 16.82
CA VAL A 72 -9.71 19.09 17.79
C VAL A 72 -10.43 17.82 18.24
N ILE A 73 -9.80 16.66 18.08
CA ILE A 73 -10.36 15.35 18.42
C ILE A 73 -9.89 14.92 19.83
N PRO A 74 -10.74 14.89 20.87
CA PRO A 74 -10.38 14.30 22.17
C PRO A 74 -10.16 12.79 22.03
N PHE A 75 -9.21 12.23 22.78
CA PHE A 75 -8.83 10.81 22.64
C PHE A 75 -8.14 10.24 23.89
N THR A 76 -8.52 9.02 24.26
CA THR A 76 -7.94 8.30 25.40
C THR A 76 -6.93 7.23 25.01
N SER A 77 -6.89 6.83 23.73
CA SER A 77 -6.01 5.78 23.17
C SER A 77 -5.67 6.09 21.70
N TRP A 78 -4.52 5.62 21.22
CA TRP A 78 -4.06 5.77 19.84
C TRP A 78 -5.00 5.07 18.85
N MET A 79 -5.45 3.86 19.17
CA MET A 79 -6.50 3.17 18.40
C MET A 79 -7.84 3.93 18.44
N GLY A 80 -8.13 4.63 19.54
CA GLY A 80 -9.27 5.55 19.65
C GLY A 80 -9.18 6.71 18.67
N LEU A 81 -8.05 7.43 18.68
CA LEU A 81 -7.79 8.54 17.76
C LEU A 81 -7.83 8.09 16.30
N GLY A 82 -7.22 6.93 15.98
CA GLY A 82 -7.27 6.35 14.64
C GLY A 82 -8.69 6.05 14.16
N ARG A 83 -9.60 5.57 15.03
CA ARG A 83 -11.01 5.40 14.68
C ARG A 83 -11.71 6.74 14.43
N SER A 84 -11.48 7.73 15.29
CA SER A 84 -12.06 9.07 15.13
C SER A 84 -11.60 9.76 13.86
N ILE A 85 -10.32 9.61 13.48
CA ILE A 85 -9.77 10.11 12.21
C ILE A 85 -10.51 9.48 11.01
N LYS A 86 -10.63 8.15 10.96
CA LYS A 86 -11.35 7.47 9.86
C LYS A 86 -12.79 7.93 9.72
N GLN A 87 -13.48 8.13 10.85
CA GLN A 87 -14.86 8.63 10.89
C GLN A 87 -14.98 10.10 10.46
N LEU A 88 -14.05 10.96 10.88
CA LEU A 88 -14.09 12.39 10.58
C LEU A 88 -13.73 12.71 9.13
N TYR A 89 -12.74 12.00 8.57
CA TYR A 89 -12.21 12.27 7.23
C TYR A 89 -12.76 11.34 6.14
N GLY A 90 -13.49 10.28 6.49
CA GLY A 90 -14.08 9.34 5.53
C GLY A 90 -13.05 8.50 4.76
N GLN A 91 -11.90 8.21 5.39
CA GLN A 91 -10.75 7.58 4.76
C GLN A 91 -10.22 6.41 5.60
N PRO A 92 -9.63 5.38 4.98
CA PRO A 92 -8.92 4.31 5.70
C PRO A 92 -7.59 4.82 6.25
N LEU A 93 -7.03 4.10 7.23
CA LEU A 93 -5.60 4.19 7.55
C LEU A 93 -4.90 2.93 7.08
N HIS A 94 -3.62 3.05 6.77
CA HIS A 94 -2.80 1.96 6.32
C HIS A 94 -2.68 0.87 7.40
N TYR A 95 -2.69 -0.40 6.98
CA TYR A 95 -2.40 -1.59 7.79
C TYR A 95 -1.26 -1.37 8.79
N LEU A 96 -0.12 -0.85 8.33
CA LEU A 96 1.04 -0.56 9.19
C LEU A 96 0.79 0.57 10.20
N ALA A 97 0.00 1.58 9.86
CA ALA A 97 -0.42 2.61 10.81
C ALA A 97 -1.35 2.00 11.87
N ASN A 98 -2.35 1.20 11.46
CA ASN A 98 -3.26 0.50 12.39
C ASN A 98 -2.51 -0.44 13.35
N VAL A 99 -1.51 -1.18 12.86
CA VAL A 99 -0.63 -2.02 13.70
C VAL A 99 0.19 -1.16 14.67
N LEU A 100 0.77 -0.04 14.22
CA LEU A 100 1.57 0.85 15.06
C LEU A 100 0.73 1.52 16.17
N LEU A 101 -0.49 1.97 15.86
CA LEU A 101 -1.40 2.54 16.87
C LEU A 101 -1.74 1.53 17.96
N LYS A 102 -1.97 0.26 17.61
CA LYS A 102 -2.14 -0.81 18.59
C LYS A 102 -0.88 -1.02 19.42
N GLN A 103 0.30 -1.05 18.80
CA GLN A 103 1.57 -1.21 19.52
C GLN A 103 1.79 -0.06 20.51
N TRP A 104 1.49 1.18 20.14
CA TRP A 104 1.60 2.33 21.04
C TRP A 104 0.63 2.29 22.21
N ASP A 105 -0.60 1.81 22.02
CA ASP A 105 -1.51 1.55 23.14
C ASP A 105 -0.97 0.43 24.04
N GLN A 106 -0.42 -0.64 23.47
CA GLN A 106 0.16 -1.76 24.24
C GLN A 106 1.42 -1.40 25.04
N LEU A 107 2.22 -0.43 24.57
CA LEU A 107 3.42 0.07 25.27
C LEU A 107 3.11 0.78 26.60
N ARG A 108 1.84 1.07 26.88
CA ARG A 108 1.41 1.75 28.11
C ARG A 108 1.13 0.79 29.27
N PHE A 109 0.93 -0.50 28.98
CA PHE A 109 0.58 -1.47 30.01
C PHE A 109 1.73 -1.68 31.00
N GLY A 110 1.45 -1.54 32.30
CA GLY A 110 2.43 -1.54 33.38
C GLY A 110 3.19 -0.22 33.56
N SER A 111 2.76 0.88 32.94
CA SER A 111 3.35 2.22 33.17
C SER A 111 2.61 3.01 34.26
N GLU A 112 3.28 3.99 34.87
CA GLU A 112 2.68 4.88 35.88
C GLU A 112 1.47 5.67 35.32
N ASP A 113 1.48 5.94 34.01
CA ASP A 113 0.45 6.66 33.26
C ASP A 113 -0.50 5.72 32.47
N GLU A 114 -0.65 4.45 32.86
CA GLU A 114 -1.49 3.48 32.12
C GLU A 114 -2.96 3.94 32.00
N ASP A 115 -3.54 4.43 33.10
CA ASP A 115 -4.93 4.91 33.15
C ASP A 115 -5.11 6.37 32.71
N THR A 116 -4.03 7.14 32.55
CA THR A 116 -4.08 8.57 32.20
C THR A 116 -4.62 8.76 30.76
N PRO A 117 -5.67 9.57 30.50
CA PRO A 117 -6.10 9.84 29.12
C PRO A 117 -4.98 10.43 28.24
N LEU A 118 -4.79 9.89 27.04
CA LEU A 118 -3.69 10.33 26.16
C LEU A 118 -3.75 11.78 25.72
N ASP A 119 -4.93 12.40 25.65
CA ASP A 119 -5.08 13.82 25.34
C ASP A 119 -4.58 14.77 26.44
N ILE A 120 -4.34 14.26 27.65
CA ILE A 120 -3.62 14.98 28.73
C ILE A 120 -2.10 14.93 28.49
N ILE A 121 -1.57 13.80 28.02
CA ILE A 121 -0.14 13.58 27.79
C ILE A 121 0.31 14.22 26.46
N PHE A 122 -0.49 14.05 25.41
CA PHE A 122 -0.22 14.51 24.05
C PHE A 122 -1.34 15.44 23.57
N HIS A 123 -1.00 16.71 23.33
CA HIS A 123 -1.93 17.66 22.74
C HIS A 123 -2.53 17.11 21.43
N PRO A 124 -3.87 16.98 21.29
CA PRO A 124 -4.48 16.18 20.22
C PRO A 124 -4.05 16.53 18.79
N ARG A 125 -3.93 17.82 18.44
CA ARG A 125 -3.42 18.22 17.10
C ARG A 125 -2.01 17.71 16.78
N LYS A 126 -1.15 17.48 17.79
CA LYS A 126 0.18 16.90 17.58
C LYS A 126 0.06 15.40 17.33
N ALA A 127 -0.77 14.70 18.12
CA ALA A 127 -1.04 13.28 17.93
C ALA A 127 -1.64 13.00 16.54
N GLU A 128 -2.64 13.78 16.12
CA GLU A 128 -3.26 13.71 14.80
C GLU A 128 -2.25 13.96 13.67
N ALA A 129 -1.46 15.05 13.75
CA ALA A 129 -0.42 15.34 12.76
C ALA A 129 0.67 14.25 12.69
N THR A 130 0.99 13.60 13.81
CA THR A 130 1.90 12.45 13.86
C THR A 130 1.31 11.23 13.14
N ILE A 131 0.02 10.96 13.30
CA ILE A 131 -0.67 9.88 12.57
C ILE A 131 -0.63 10.16 11.06
N TRP A 132 -0.97 11.37 10.62
CA TRP A 132 -0.95 11.71 9.20
C TRP A 132 0.43 11.65 8.56
N LEU A 133 1.49 12.06 9.28
CA LEU A 133 2.87 11.95 8.79
C LEU A 133 3.30 10.49 8.60
N ILE A 134 2.87 9.61 9.51
CA ILE A 134 3.16 8.17 9.45
C ILE A 134 2.32 7.47 8.37
N GLU A 135 1.07 7.89 8.20
CA GLU A 135 0.19 7.42 7.13
C GLU A 135 0.77 7.77 5.76
N GLU A 136 1.14 9.04 5.52
CA GLU A 136 1.78 9.48 4.28
C GLU A 136 3.08 8.71 3.99
N ALA A 137 3.90 8.48 5.01
CA ALA A 137 5.11 7.67 4.88
C ALA A 137 4.76 6.24 4.43
N HIS A 138 3.83 5.57 5.10
CA HIS A 138 3.43 4.20 4.76
C HIS A 138 2.82 4.09 3.36
N GLN A 139 1.95 5.02 2.94
CA GLN A 139 1.37 5.02 1.59
C GLN A 139 2.46 5.14 0.51
N ARG A 140 3.45 6.02 0.71
CA ARG A 140 4.47 6.32 -0.30
C ARG A 140 5.62 5.31 -0.36
N ILE A 141 6.09 4.80 0.78
CA ILE A 141 7.36 4.04 0.85
C ILE A 141 7.16 2.52 0.99
N THR A 142 5.96 2.05 1.34
CA THR A 142 5.75 0.62 1.57
C THR A 142 5.65 -0.13 0.24
N ALA A 143 6.42 -1.21 0.13
CA ALA A 143 6.34 -2.13 -1.00
C ALA A 143 5.37 -3.27 -0.70
N SER A 144 4.49 -3.62 -1.65
CA SER A 144 3.48 -4.69 -1.53
C SER A 144 4.05 -6.02 -1.01
N HIS A 145 5.22 -6.44 -1.50
CA HIS A 145 5.86 -7.67 -1.05
C HIS A 145 6.28 -7.67 0.43
N ARG A 146 6.47 -6.50 1.07
CA ARG A 146 6.67 -6.40 2.53
C ARG A 146 5.37 -6.71 3.26
N ILE A 147 4.25 -6.17 2.77
CA ILE A 147 2.92 -6.42 3.33
C ILE A 147 2.55 -7.90 3.18
N ALA A 148 2.73 -8.49 2.00
CA ALA A 148 2.49 -9.92 1.78
C ALA A 148 3.26 -10.81 2.78
N LYS A 149 4.53 -10.48 3.06
CA LYS A 149 5.33 -11.21 4.06
C LYS A 149 4.79 -11.04 5.49
N LEU A 150 4.30 -9.85 5.84
CA LEU A 150 3.69 -9.60 7.15
C LEU A 150 2.36 -10.34 7.30
N TRP A 151 1.48 -10.27 6.30
CA TRP A 151 0.20 -10.99 6.28
C TRP A 151 0.35 -12.52 6.27
N GLN A 152 1.41 -13.04 5.62
CA GLN A 152 1.78 -14.46 5.73
C GLN A 152 2.19 -14.85 7.16
N SER A 153 2.72 -13.90 7.94
CA SER A 153 3.20 -14.14 9.30
C SER A 153 2.13 -13.91 10.37
N ASP A 154 1.06 -13.16 10.05
CA ASP A 154 -0.06 -12.84 10.94
C ASP A 154 -1.39 -13.31 10.35
N PRO A 155 -1.94 -14.46 10.79
CA PRO A 155 -3.27 -14.93 10.39
C PRO A 155 -4.43 -13.98 10.73
N MET A 156 -4.22 -13.01 11.63
CA MET A 156 -5.22 -12.01 12.02
C MET A 156 -5.00 -10.63 11.37
N HIS A 157 -4.14 -10.52 10.36
CA HIS A 157 -3.83 -9.24 9.68
C HIS A 157 -5.06 -8.48 9.20
N ASP A 158 -6.11 -9.19 8.79
CA ASP A 158 -7.38 -8.61 8.32
C ASP A 158 -8.10 -7.77 9.38
N ALA A 159 -7.81 -7.94 10.67
CA ALA A 159 -8.32 -7.05 11.72
C ALA A 159 -7.72 -5.62 11.67
N PHE A 160 -6.69 -5.40 10.87
CA PHE A 160 -5.99 -4.11 10.69
C PHE A 160 -6.12 -3.54 9.27
N VAL A 161 -6.75 -4.28 8.35
CA VAL A 161 -7.06 -3.81 7.00
C VAL A 161 -8.44 -3.13 7.06
N ASP A 162 -8.46 -1.81 6.90
CA ASP A 162 -9.72 -1.07 6.87
C ASP A 162 -10.54 -1.42 5.60
N PRO A 163 -11.89 -1.39 5.68
CA PRO A 163 -12.73 -1.58 4.51
C PRO A 163 -12.49 -0.46 3.48
N ILE A 164 -12.68 -0.80 2.19
CA ILE A 164 -12.58 0.17 1.10
C ILE A 164 -13.71 1.19 1.22
N PHE A 165 -13.37 2.48 1.18
CA PHE A 165 -14.35 3.56 1.27
C PHE A 165 -14.89 3.88 -0.14
N PRO A 166 -16.19 3.64 -0.42
CA PRO A 166 -16.70 3.67 -1.80
C PRO A 166 -16.65 5.05 -2.46
N GLU A 167 -16.64 6.14 -1.68
CA GLU A 167 -16.53 7.51 -2.20
C GLU A 167 -15.19 7.75 -2.93
N LEU A 168 -14.11 7.07 -2.52
CA LEU A 168 -12.81 7.14 -3.21
C LEU A 168 -12.82 6.40 -4.55
N LEU A 169 -13.63 5.34 -4.69
CA LEU A 169 -13.81 4.63 -5.97
C LEU A 169 -14.53 5.51 -7.02
N TRP A 170 -15.43 6.40 -6.58
CA TRP A 170 -16.06 7.37 -7.48
C TRP A 170 -15.06 8.39 -8.04
N PHE A 171 -14.10 8.86 -7.23
CA PHE A 171 -13.03 9.73 -7.73
C PHE A 171 -12.16 9.02 -8.77
N MET A 172 -11.80 7.74 -8.57
CA MET A 172 -11.05 6.97 -9.56
C MET A 172 -11.83 6.75 -10.86
N GLY A 173 -13.10 6.38 -10.79
CA GLY A 173 -13.96 6.23 -11.98
C GLY A 173 -14.14 7.55 -12.74
N SER A 174 -14.30 8.66 -12.02
CA SER A 174 -14.47 9.99 -12.61
C SER A 174 -13.17 10.53 -13.24
N LEU A 175 -12.01 10.32 -12.61
CA LEU A 175 -10.70 10.66 -13.19
C LEU A 175 -10.38 9.85 -14.44
N LEU A 176 -10.62 8.54 -14.43
CA LEU A 176 -10.42 7.71 -15.62
C LEU A 176 -11.33 8.18 -16.78
N THR A 177 -12.57 8.53 -16.46
CA THR A 177 -13.52 9.10 -17.43
C THR A 177 -13.04 10.45 -17.97
N LEU A 178 -12.52 11.34 -17.12
CA LEU A 178 -11.97 12.64 -17.51
C LEU A 178 -10.73 12.50 -18.40
N VAL A 179 -9.82 11.59 -18.07
CA VAL A 179 -8.65 11.27 -18.90
C VAL A 179 -9.08 10.70 -20.26
N VAL A 180 -10.02 9.75 -20.28
CA VAL A 180 -10.56 9.18 -21.53
C VAL A 180 -11.26 10.25 -22.39
N ILE A 181 -12.00 11.18 -21.78
CA ILE A 181 -12.62 12.32 -22.49
C ILE A 181 -11.54 13.26 -23.05
N LEU A 182 -10.55 13.67 -22.25
CA LEU A 182 -9.48 14.57 -22.71
C LEU A 182 -8.62 13.94 -23.82
N CYS A 183 -8.30 12.65 -23.72
CA CYS A 183 -7.63 11.90 -24.78
C CYS A 183 -8.49 11.80 -26.06
N ASN A 184 -9.80 11.55 -25.96
CA ASN A 184 -10.69 11.50 -27.12
C ASN A 184 -10.89 12.88 -27.78
N VAL A 185 -10.97 13.96 -27.00
CA VAL A 185 -11.06 15.33 -27.52
C VAL A 185 -9.77 15.70 -28.26
N SER A 186 -8.61 15.40 -27.68
CA SER A 186 -7.31 15.61 -28.34
C SER A 186 -7.17 14.80 -29.63
N TYR A 187 -7.52 13.51 -29.60
CA TYR A 187 -7.44 12.63 -30.77
C TYR A 187 -8.36 13.07 -31.93
N ASN A 188 -9.59 13.53 -31.63
CA ASN A 188 -10.50 14.02 -32.66
C ASN A 188 -10.13 15.42 -33.18
N SER A 189 -9.35 16.21 -32.44
CA SER A 189 -8.84 17.51 -32.89
C SER A 189 -7.65 17.41 -33.86
N ILE A 190 -7.06 16.22 -34.05
CA ILE A 190 -5.87 15.99 -34.89
C ILE A 190 -6.23 15.39 -36.27
N LYS A 191 -7.47 14.95 -36.50
CA LYS A 191 -7.90 14.46 -37.82
C LYS A 191 -8.11 15.63 -38.80
N PRO A 192 -7.30 15.76 -39.88
CA PRO A 192 -7.55 16.77 -40.90
C PRO A 192 -8.87 16.46 -41.61
N ARG A 193 -9.72 17.47 -41.82
CA ARG A 193 -10.86 17.36 -42.73
C ARG A 193 -10.35 17.22 -44.17
N THR A 194 -10.34 16.00 -44.67
CA THR A 194 -10.31 15.74 -46.12
C THR A 194 -11.67 16.14 -46.69
N TYR A 195 -11.68 17.22 -47.47
CA TYR A 195 -12.76 17.52 -48.43
C TYR A 195 -12.47 16.80 -49.75
#